data_AF-A0A811JTT2-F1
#
_entry.id   AF-A0A811JTT2-F1
#
_cell.length_a   1.000
_cell.length_b   1.000
_cell.length_c   1.000
_cell.angle_alpha   90.00
_cell.angle_beta   90.00
_cell.angle_gamma   90.00
#
_symmetry.space_group_name_H-M   'P 1'
#
loop_
_entity.id
_entity.type
_entity.pdbx_description
1 polymer ?
#
loop_
_entity_poly.entity_id
_entity_poly.type
_entity_poly.pdbx_seq_one_letter_code
_entity_poly.pdbx_strand_id
1 'polypeptide(L)'
;MNYNPNFEQIGNALIQIYYSKFDVGDGATRAAGLQDLYDPEGSIMTFEGTQVRGRQAILEKFSSLPFNNIQRAVTKVDCQPLADGSVAISVFGQLKTDEDPVNSFTQFFVLKPNGESFFIANEIFRLMKSTKQATRGQELIHLENQETLLYYSLASVITALASALVYYFVYESSWKIWTGICLSIVGQFAAILFMRSGVRCIKGPRGQIIDAGVDLNDPNALGEYCKDIVILTVICQALSLITSYFLLLLLSFPIYGAYKLWVLVIAPWIFAEPPEEDPMDDKRNRRRQNKQVVYRR
;
A
#
# COMPACT_ATOMS: atom_id res chain seq x y z
N MET A 1 15.86 -34.23 -14.58
CA MET A 1 14.72 -33.32 -14.80
C MET A 1 14.25 -33.53 -16.23
N ASN A 2 12.97 -33.79 -16.43
CA ASN A 2 12.40 -34.05 -17.74
C ASN A 2 11.69 -32.80 -18.26
N TYR A 3 12.45 -31.74 -18.56
CA TYR A 3 11.87 -30.50 -19.05
C TYR A 3 11.34 -30.68 -20.47
N ASN A 4 10.11 -30.24 -20.73
CA ASN A 4 9.55 -30.26 -22.08
C ASN A 4 10.13 -29.08 -22.89
N PRO A 5 10.87 -29.30 -23.98
CA PRO A 5 11.47 -28.21 -24.76
C PRO A 5 10.43 -27.37 -25.53
N ASN A 6 9.22 -27.89 -25.75
CA ASN A 6 8.15 -27.22 -26.48
C ASN A 6 7.17 -26.47 -25.56
N PHE A 7 7.55 -26.21 -24.30
CA PHE A 7 6.68 -25.64 -23.27
C PHE A 7 6.01 -24.32 -23.70
N GLU A 8 6.71 -23.43 -24.41
CA GLU A 8 6.13 -22.18 -24.91
C GLU A 8 5.03 -22.41 -25.95
N GLN A 9 5.25 -23.33 -26.89
CA GLN A 9 4.28 -23.64 -27.94
C GLN A 9 3.04 -24.29 -27.33
N ILE A 10 3.23 -25.23 -26.40
CA ILE A 10 2.15 -25.91 -25.68
C ILE A 10 1.33 -24.89 -24.87
N GLY A 11 2.00 -24.00 -24.14
CA GLY A 11 1.32 -23.00 -23.33
C GLY A 11 0.51 -22.02 -24.17
N ASN A 12 1.08 -21.46 -25.23
CA ASN A 12 0.37 -20.56 -26.14
C ASN A 12 -0.81 -21.25 -26.84
N ALA A 13 -0.65 -22.49 -27.29
CA ALA A 13 -1.72 -23.28 -27.90
C ALA A 13 -2.88 -23.53 -26.93
N LEU A 14 -2.58 -23.88 -25.66
CA LEU A 14 -3.59 -24.02 -24.62
C LEU A 14 -4.38 -22.72 -24.46
N ILE A 15 -3.70 -21.57 -24.33
CA ILE A 15 -4.38 -20.30 -24.09
C ILE A 15 -5.34 -19.93 -25.22
N GLN A 16 -4.96 -20.19 -26.47
CA GLN A 16 -5.85 -20.00 -27.63
C GLN A 16 -7.07 -20.93 -27.57
N ILE A 17 -6.85 -22.22 -27.33
CA ILE A 17 -7.94 -23.22 -27.22
C ILE A 17 -8.85 -22.91 -26.04
N TYR A 18 -8.29 -22.57 -24.89
CA TYR A 18 -9.03 -22.29 -23.66
C TYR A 18 -9.94 -21.09 -23.86
N TYR A 19 -9.41 -19.94 -24.30
CA TYR A 19 -10.23 -18.73 -24.42
C TYR A 19 -11.23 -18.81 -25.57
N SER A 20 -10.91 -19.49 -26.69
CA SER A 20 -11.90 -19.72 -27.75
C SER A 20 -13.12 -20.53 -27.28
N LYS A 21 -12.95 -21.38 -26.26
CA LYS A 21 -14.03 -22.18 -25.65
C LYS A 21 -14.67 -21.49 -24.45
N PHE A 22 -13.90 -20.72 -23.68
CA PHE A 22 -14.37 -20.03 -22.48
C PHE A 22 -15.21 -18.80 -22.82
N ASP A 23 -14.77 -18.02 -23.81
CA ASP A 23 -15.32 -16.70 -24.14
C ASP A 23 -16.60 -16.81 -25.02
N VAL A 24 -17.49 -17.72 -24.63
CA VAL A 24 -18.83 -17.91 -25.19
C VAL A 24 -19.88 -17.45 -24.17
N GLY A 25 -21.05 -17.02 -24.65
CA GLY A 25 -22.06 -16.44 -23.78
C GLY A 25 -22.82 -17.46 -22.92
N ASP A 26 -23.14 -18.61 -23.48
CA ASP A 26 -23.89 -19.65 -22.78
C ASP A 26 -22.98 -20.47 -21.84
N GLY A 27 -23.34 -20.50 -20.55
CA GLY A 27 -22.59 -21.20 -19.51
C GLY A 27 -22.53 -22.72 -19.71
N ALA A 28 -23.60 -23.33 -20.24
CA ALA A 28 -23.62 -24.76 -20.51
C ALA A 28 -22.68 -25.13 -21.68
N THR A 29 -22.71 -24.36 -22.76
CA THR A 29 -21.79 -24.49 -23.89
C THR A 29 -20.33 -24.29 -23.46
N ARG A 30 -20.07 -23.30 -22.60
CA ARG A 30 -18.75 -23.06 -22.01
C ARG A 30 -18.24 -24.29 -21.26
N ALA A 31 -19.06 -24.83 -20.37
CA ALA A 31 -18.72 -26.01 -19.58
C ALA A 31 -18.46 -27.24 -20.47
N ALA A 32 -19.35 -27.50 -21.43
CA ALA A 32 -19.19 -28.62 -22.37
C ALA A 32 -17.91 -28.51 -23.20
N GLY A 33 -17.58 -27.30 -23.71
CA GLY A 33 -16.37 -27.08 -24.51
C GLY A 33 -15.06 -27.31 -23.75
N LEU A 34 -15.06 -27.03 -22.44
CA LEU A 34 -13.86 -27.10 -21.58
C LEU A 34 -13.71 -28.44 -20.84
N GLN A 35 -14.72 -29.32 -20.87
CA GLN A 35 -14.73 -30.58 -20.12
C GLN A 35 -13.46 -31.43 -20.32
N ASP A 36 -13.00 -31.57 -21.56
CA ASP A 36 -11.86 -32.45 -21.89
C ASP A 36 -10.49 -31.87 -21.48
N LEU A 37 -10.44 -30.61 -21.05
CA LEU A 37 -9.19 -29.99 -20.57
C LEU A 37 -8.89 -30.33 -19.10
N TYR A 38 -9.84 -30.91 -18.37
CA TYR A 38 -9.71 -31.20 -16.94
C TYR A 38 -9.76 -32.69 -16.65
N ASP A 39 -8.95 -33.10 -15.69
CA ASP A 39 -8.99 -34.45 -15.14
C ASP A 39 -10.22 -34.61 -14.23
N PRO A 40 -10.91 -35.78 -14.26
CA PRO A 40 -12.09 -36.03 -13.45
C PRO A 40 -11.92 -35.75 -11.95
N GLU A 41 -10.76 -36.06 -11.36
CA GLU A 41 -10.54 -36.04 -9.91
C GLU A 41 -9.37 -35.14 -9.45
N GLY A 42 -8.36 -34.99 -10.32
CA GLY A 42 -7.07 -34.38 -10.01
C GLY A 42 -6.99 -32.87 -10.27
N SER A 43 -7.87 -32.31 -11.10
CA SER A 43 -7.84 -30.87 -11.42
C SER A 43 -8.33 -30.02 -10.26
N ILE A 44 -7.61 -28.93 -9.97
CA ILE A 44 -7.96 -27.97 -8.91
C ILE A 44 -8.02 -26.58 -9.52
N MET A 45 -9.14 -25.87 -9.29
CA MET A 45 -9.30 -24.48 -9.70
C MET A 45 -9.52 -23.59 -8.47
N THR A 46 -8.86 -22.44 -8.42
CA THR A 46 -9.18 -21.37 -7.49
C THR A 46 -9.66 -20.15 -8.27
N PHE A 47 -10.94 -19.81 -8.14
CA PHE A 47 -11.57 -18.71 -8.86
C PHE A 47 -12.01 -17.63 -7.87
N GLU A 48 -11.43 -16.42 -7.95
CA GLU A 48 -11.73 -15.31 -7.03
C GLU A 48 -11.55 -15.70 -5.54
N GLY A 49 -10.60 -16.61 -5.25
CA GLY A 49 -10.33 -17.11 -3.90
C GLY A 49 -11.20 -18.29 -3.45
N THR A 50 -12.24 -18.67 -4.20
CA THR A 50 -12.99 -19.91 -3.95
C THR A 50 -12.33 -21.08 -4.67
N GLN A 51 -11.95 -22.12 -3.92
CA GLN A 51 -11.34 -23.32 -4.48
C GLN A 51 -12.40 -24.39 -4.76
N VAL A 52 -12.28 -25.05 -5.91
CA VAL A 52 -13.05 -26.22 -6.32
C VAL A 52 -12.10 -27.29 -6.87
N ARG A 53 -12.49 -28.57 -6.74
CA ARG A 53 -11.69 -29.71 -7.16
C ARG A 53 -12.53 -30.70 -7.96
N GLY A 54 -11.90 -31.30 -8.95
CA GLY A 54 -12.51 -32.26 -9.86
C GLY A 54 -13.27 -31.57 -10.98
N ARG A 55 -13.30 -32.22 -12.14
CA ARG A 55 -13.89 -31.68 -13.36
C ARG A 55 -15.33 -31.23 -13.16
N GLN A 56 -16.17 -32.04 -12.52
CA GLN A 56 -17.59 -31.72 -12.35
C GLN A 56 -17.80 -30.38 -11.62
N ALA A 57 -17.12 -30.17 -10.49
CA ALA A 57 -17.23 -28.93 -9.72
C ALA A 57 -16.67 -27.71 -10.46
N ILE A 58 -15.62 -27.89 -11.26
CA ILE A 58 -15.06 -26.85 -12.13
C ILE A 58 -16.08 -26.44 -13.21
N LEU A 59 -16.73 -27.43 -13.85
CA LEU A 59 -17.75 -27.18 -14.87
C LEU A 59 -19.00 -26.50 -14.31
N GLU A 60 -19.46 -26.93 -13.13
CA GLU A 60 -20.55 -26.26 -12.40
C GLU A 60 -20.19 -24.79 -12.12
N LYS A 61 -18.94 -24.52 -11.72
CA LYS A 61 -18.47 -23.15 -11.51
C LYS A 61 -18.53 -22.32 -12.80
N PHE A 62 -18.10 -22.85 -13.95
CA PHE A 62 -18.19 -22.16 -15.24
C PHE A 62 -19.62 -21.87 -15.68
N SER A 63 -20.54 -22.80 -15.46
CA SER A 63 -21.97 -22.62 -15.74
C SER A 63 -22.62 -21.56 -14.85
N SER A 64 -22.10 -21.35 -13.63
CA SER A 64 -22.63 -20.37 -12.66
C SER A 64 -22.17 -18.92 -12.87
N LEU A 65 -21.26 -18.66 -13.80
CA LEU A 65 -20.74 -17.31 -14.03
C LEU A 65 -21.83 -16.43 -14.69
N PRO A 66 -22.13 -15.23 -14.16
CA PRO A 66 -23.35 -14.50 -14.50
C PRO A 66 -23.26 -13.63 -15.77
N PHE A 67 -22.20 -13.76 -16.58
CA PHE A 67 -22.00 -12.92 -17.77
C PHE A 67 -22.56 -13.59 -19.03
N ASN A 68 -23.07 -12.77 -19.96
CA ASN A 68 -23.56 -13.23 -21.27
C ASN A 68 -22.58 -12.97 -22.42
N ASN A 69 -21.75 -11.93 -22.29
CA ASN A 69 -20.71 -11.60 -23.25
C ASN A 69 -19.41 -11.35 -22.49
N ILE A 70 -18.30 -11.80 -23.07
CA ILE A 70 -16.97 -11.51 -22.57
C ILE A 70 -16.07 -11.16 -23.75
N GLN A 71 -15.33 -10.06 -23.60
CA GLN A 71 -14.28 -9.65 -24.53
C GLN A 71 -12.96 -9.67 -23.79
N ARG A 72 -11.96 -10.33 -24.35
CA ARG A 72 -10.66 -10.51 -23.72
C ARG A 72 -9.54 -9.96 -24.59
N ALA A 73 -8.64 -9.21 -23.96
CA ALA A 73 -7.41 -8.73 -24.55
C ALA A 73 -6.23 -9.28 -23.73
N VAL A 74 -5.61 -10.35 -24.22
CA VAL A 74 -4.40 -10.91 -23.59
C VAL A 74 -3.22 -9.99 -23.89
N THR A 75 -2.57 -9.48 -22.85
CA THR A 75 -1.41 -8.58 -22.96
C THR A 75 -0.11 -9.37 -23.03
N LYS A 76 0.01 -10.42 -22.21
CA LYS A 76 1.23 -11.22 -22.12
C LYS A 76 0.90 -12.64 -21.65
N VAL A 77 1.64 -13.60 -22.21
CA VAL A 77 1.65 -15.00 -21.76
C VAL A 77 3.11 -15.37 -21.51
N ASP A 78 3.41 -15.85 -20.32
CA ASP A 78 4.73 -16.33 -19.93
C ASP A 78 4.62 -17.82 -19.58
N CYS A 79 5.49 -18.65 -20.14
CA CYS A 79 5.50 -20.09 -19.93
C CYS A 79 6.82 -20.54 -19.29
N GLN A 80 6.77 -21.54 -18.42
CA GLN A 80 7.96 -22.16 -17.83
C GLN A 80 7.84 -23.68 -17.80
N PRO A 81 8.91 -24.42 -18.12
CA PRO A 81 8.92 -25.87 -17.99
C PRO A 81 9.15 -26.27 -16.52
N LEU A 82 8.49 -27.34 -16.08
CA LEU A 82 8.68 -27.95 -14.76
C LEU A 82 9.45 -29.27 -14.87
N ALA A 83 10.03 -29.70 -13.75
CA ALA A 83 10.97 -30.83 -13.71
C ALA A 83 10.36 -32.20 -14.08
N ASP A 84 9.04 -32.31 -14.01
CA ASP A 84 8.22 -33.49 -14.30
C ASP A 84 7.65 -33.49 -15.73
N GLY A 85 8.01 -32.52 -16.57
CA GLY A 85 7.48 -32.36 -17.92
C GLY A 85 6.21 -31.54 -18.01
N SER A 86 5.71 -31.07 -16.86
CA SER A 86 4.60 -30.13 -16.77
C SER A 86 5.00 -28.73 -17.27
N VAL A 87 4.01 -27.90 -17.57
CA VAL A 87 4.20 -26.52 -18.03
C VAL A 87 3.42 -25.58 -17.12
N ALA A 88 4.10 -24.62 -16.52
CA ALA A 88 3.48 -23.51 -15.80
C ALA A 88 3.25 -22.34 -16.76
N ILE A 89 2.06 -21.74 -16.71
CA ILE A 89 1.64 -20.68 -17.64
C ILE A 89 1.04 -19.55 -16.83
N SER A 90 1.54 -18.34 -17.02
CA SER A 90 0.99 -17.11 -16.46
C SER A 90 0.42 -16.24 -17.57
N VAL A 91 -0.83 -15.84 -17.43
CA VAL A 91 -1.54 -14.99 -18.39
C VAL A 91 -1.92 -13.68 -17.73
N PHE A 92 -1.61 -12.58 -18.42
CA PHE A 92 -1.96 -11.23 -18.05
C PHE A 92 -2.80 -10.61 -19.14
N GLY A 93 -3.86 -9.90 -18.78
CA GLY A 93 -4.67 -9.22 -19.76
C GLY A 93 -5.77 -8.37 -19.14
N GLN A 94 -6.66 -7.95 -20.02
CA GLN A 94 -7.89 -7.26 -19.67
C GLN A 94 -9.08 -8.04 -20.19
N LEU A 95 -10.20 -7.94 -19.48
CA LEU A 95 -11.48 -8.47 -19.91
C LEU A 95 -12.59 -7.46 -19.66
N LYS A 96 -13.62 -7.53 -20.48
CA LYS A 96 -14.89 -6.80 -20.31
C LYS A 96 -16.01 -7.83 -20.34
N THR A 97 -16.83 -7.88 -19.31
CA THR A 97 -18.05 -8.69 -19.25
C THR A 97 -19.25 -7.80 -19.46
N ASP A 98 -20.14 -8.13 -20.41
CA ASP A 98 -21.35 -7.37 -20.71
C ASP A 98 -21.12 -5.84 -20.79
N GLU A 99 -21.81 -5.07 -19.95
CA GLU A 99 -21.66 -3.61 -19.80
C GLU A 99 -20.77 -3.19 -18.62
N ASP A 100 -20.10 -4.15 -17.98
CA ASP A 100 -19.17 -3.85 -16.89
C ASP A 100 -17.95 -3.07 -17.39
N PRO A 101 -17.28 -2.31 -16.51
CA PRO A 101 -16.00 -1.71 -16.81
C PRO A 101 -14.96 -2.76 -17.23
N VAL A 102 -14.01 -2.34 -18.08
CA VAL A 102 -12.83 -3.16 -18.41
C VAL A 102 -12.01 -3.38 -17.15
N ASN A 103 -11.79 -4.64 -16.80
CA ASN A 103 -11.00 -5.04 -15.65
C ASN A 103 -9.73 -5.76 -16.11
N SER A 104 -8.63 -5.55 -15.38
CA SER A 104 -7.43 -6.37 -15.57
C SER A 104 -7.64 -7.73 -14.92
N PHE A 105 -7.00 -8.77 -15.43
CA PHE A 105 -7.04 -10.10 -14.83
C PHE A 105 -5.66 -10.77 -14.91
N THR A 106 -5.45 -11.70 -13.99
CA THR A 106 -4.34 -12.65 -14.05
C THR A 106 -4.90 -14.06 -13.98
N GLN A 107 -4.39 -14.95 -14.81
CA GLN A 107 -4.75 -16.36 -14.76
C GLN A 107 -3.49 -17.21 -14.83
N PHE A 108 -3.44 -18.24 -14.00
CA PHE A 108 -2.30 -19.14 -13.89
C PHE A 108 -2.75 -20.57 -14.14
N PHE A 109 -1.98 -21.32 -14.92
CA PHE A 109 -2.24 -22.72 -15.23
C PHE A 109 -1.01 -23.57 -14.96
N VAL A 110 -1.23 -24.81 -14.52
CA VAL A 110 -0.24 -25.89 -14.58
C VAL A 110 -0.82 -27.00 -15.45
N LEU A 111 -0.16 -27.25 -16.58
CA LEU A 111 -0.45 -28.38 -17.44
C LEU A 111 0.37 -29.59 -17.04
N LYS A 112 -0.29 -30.74 -16.88
CA LYS A 112 0.39 -32.03 -16.68
C LYS A 112 0.29 -32.89 -17.92
N PRO A 113 1.37 -33.61 -18.28
CA PRO A 113 1.32 -34.58 -19.37
C PRO A 113 0.43 -35.78 -18.99
N ASN A 114 -0.35 -36.27 -19.95
CA ASN A 114 -1.11 -37.50 -19.89
C ASN A 114 -0.93 -38.27 -21.21
N GLY A 115 0.10 -39.10 -21.24
CA GLY A 115 0.57 -39.74 -22.48
C GLY A 115 1.06 -38.69 -23.47
N GLU A 116 0.43 -38.65 -24.65
CA GLU A 116 0.74 -37.68 -25.72
C GLU A 116 -0.05 -36.36 -25.59
N SER A 117 -0.95 -36.26 -24.61
CA SER A 117 -1.81 -35.10 -24.38
C SER A 117 -1.47 -34.36 -23.09
N PHE A 118 -2.10 -33.20 -22.87
CA PHE A 118 -1.97 -32.42 -21.64
C PHE A 118 -3.35 -32.12 -21.07
N PHE A 119 -3.44 -32.03 -19.75
CA PHE A 119 -4.63 -31.55 -19.05
C PHE A 119 -4.25 -30.47 -18.02
N ILE A 120 -5.21 -29.64 -17.65
CA ILE A 120 -5.05 -28.58 -16.65
C ILE A 120 -5.13 -29.20 -15.26
N ALA A 121 -3.98 -29.36 -14.60
CA ALA A 121 -3.92 -29.86 -13.23
C ALA A 121 -4.27 -28.79 -12.21
N ASN A 122 -3.81 -27.55 -12.43
CA ASN A 122 -4.10 -26.43 -11.56
C ASN A 122 -4.49 -25.20 -12.37
N GLU A 123 -5.51 -24.49 -11.89
CA GLU A 123 -5.90 -23.18 -12.40
C GLU A 123 -6.09 -22.19 -11.24
N ILE A 124 -5.59 -20.96 -11.39
CA ILE A 124 -5.92 -19.85 -10.50
C ILE A 124 -6.35 -18.66 -11.35
N PHE A 125 -7.57 -18.18 -11.14
CA PHE A 125 -8.09 -16.98 -11.76
C PHE A 125 -8.29 -15.88 -10.71
N ARG A 126 -7.82 -14.67 -11.04
CA ARG A 126 -8.05 -13.47 -10.26
C ARG A 126 -8.31 -12.28 -11.17
N LEU A 127 -9.43 -11.62 -10.93
CA LEU A 127 -9.78 -10.33 -11.47
C LEU A 127 -9.08 -9.28 -10.63
N MET A 128 -8.22 -8.52 -11.28
CA MET A 128 -7.58 -7.35 -10.72
C MET A 128 -8.59 -6.22 -10.84
N LYS A 129 -9.58 -6.22 -9.93
CA LYS A 129 -10.44 -5.05 -9.75
C LYS A 129 -9.48 -3.92 -9.48
N SER A 130 -9.59 -2.82 -10.21
CA SER A 130 -9.02 -1.59 -9.69
C SER A 130 -9.76 -1.34 -8.38
N THR A 131 -9.20 -1.79 -7.26
CA THR A 131 -9.41 -1.14 -5.98
C THR A 131 -8.85 0.26 -6.18
N LYS A 132 -9.67 1.11 -6.82
CA LYS A 132 -9.95 2.38 -6.19
C LYS A 132 -10.54 2.00 -4.83
N GLN A 133 -9.67 1.64 -3.88
CA GLN A 133 -9.83 2.15 -2.53
C GLN A 133 -10.19 3.60 -2.77
N ALA A 134 -11.33 4.05 -2.26
CA ALA A 134 -11.84 5.39 -2.49
C ALA A 134 -10.82 6.41 -1.97
N THR A 135 -9.74 6.58 -2.72
CA THR A 135 -8.89 7.73 -2.76
C THR A 135 -9.86 8.76 -3.25
N ARG A 136 -10.32 9.59 -2.31
CA ARG A 136 -10.90 10.90 -2.62
C ARG A 136 -10.18 11.40 -3.87
N GLY A 137 -10.91 11.72 -4.94
CA GLY A 137 -10.28 12.07 -6.21
C GLY A 137 -9.21 13.14 -5.98
N GLN A 138 -8.10 13.13 -6.72
CA GLN A 138 -6.99 14.09 -6.53
C GLN A 138 -7.49 15.54 -6.46
N GLU A 139 -8.55 15.87 -7.18
CA GLU A 139 -9.22 17.17 -7.10
C GLU A 139 -9.90 17.42 -5.75
N LEU A 140 -10.60 16.44 -5.19
CA LEU A 140 -11.20 16.52 -3.84
C LEU A 140 -10.11 16.65 -2.77
N ILE A 141 -9.05 15.85 -2.82
CA ILE A 141 -7.92 15.95 -1.88
C ILE A 141 -7.29 17.34 -1.94
N HIS A 142 -7.12 17.88 -3.15
CA HIS A 142 -6.57 19.22 -3.31
C HIS A 142 -7.46 20.30 -2.69
N LEU A 143 -8.78 20.23 -2.91
CA LEU A 143 -9.75 21.16 -2.32
C LEU A 143 -9.73 21.06 -0.79
N GLU A 144 -9.84 19.86 -0.24
CA GLU A 144 -9.80 19.63 1.21
C GLU A 144 -8.47 20.08 1.83
N ASN A 145 -7.34 19.87 1.13
CA ASN A 145 -6.02 20.36 1.55
C ASN A 145 -5.96 21.89 1.60
N GLN A 146 -6.55 22.57 0.61
CA GLN A 146 -6.63 24.04 0.60
C GLN A 146 -7.50 24.57 1.72
N GLU A 147 -8.68 23.96 1.93
CA GLU A 147 -9.58 24.32 3.03
C GLU A 147 -8.91 24.11 4.39
N THR A 148 -8.22 22.98 4.56
CA THR A 148 -7.46 22.67 5.77
C THR A 148 -6.37 23.71 5.99
N LEU A 149 -5.50 23.97 5.00
CA LEU A 149 -4.43 24.94 5.15
C LEU A 149 -4.98 26.36 5.45
N LEU A 150 -6.09 26.74 4.82
CA LEU A 150 -6.76 28.02 5.08
C LEU A 150 -7.29 28.09 6.52
N TYR A 151 -8.00 27.06 6.99
CA TYR A 151 -8.58 27.02 8.33
C TYR A 151 -7.50 27.18 9.42
N TYR A 152 -6.42 26.39 9.35
CA TYR A 152 -5.35 26.42 10.35
C TYR A 152 -4.51 27.71 10.26
N SER A 153 -4.26 28.23 9.06
CA SER A 153 -3.53 29.51 8.91
C SER A 153 -4.33 30.70 9.41
N LEU A 154 -5.64 30.72 9.15
CA LEU A 154 -6.54 31.75 9.65
C LEU A 154 -6.62 31.71 11.18
N ALA A 155 -6.84 30.53 11.77
CA ALA A 155 -6.88 30.36 13.22
C ALA A 155 -5.59 30.85 13.89
N SER A 156 -4.42 30.47 13.35
CA SER A 156 -3.11 30.92 13.85
C SER A 156 -2.98 32.45 13.82
N VAL A 157 -3.26 33.08 12.68
CA VAL A 157 -3.11 34.54 12.53
C VAL A 157 -4.07 35.29 13.43
N ILE A 158 -5.35 34.89 13.47
CA ILE A 158 -6.37 35.53 14.31
C ILE A 158 -5.97 35.44 15.78
N THR A 159 -5.63 34.24 16.28
CA THR A 159 -5.32 34.06 17.69
C THR A 159 -4.00 34.73 18.07
N ALA A 160 -2.99 34.71 17.20
CA ALA A 160 -1.72 35.42 17.43
C ALA A 160 -1.94 36.95 17.53
N LEU A 161 -2.69 37.54 16.61
CA LEU A 161 -2.97 38.97 16.61
C LEU A 161 -3.86 39.36 17.79
N ALA A 162 -4.94 38.61 18.05
CA ALA A 162 -5.85 38.88 19.15
C ALA A 162 -5.12 38.81 20.50
N SER A 163 -4.33 37.76 20.73
CA SER A 163 -3.58 37.62 21.99
C SER A 163 -2.53 38.72 22.15
N ALA A 164 -1.75 39.04 21.11
CA ALA A 164 -0.75 40.09 21.17
C ALA A 164 -1.38 41.47 21.46
N LEU A 165 -2.50 41.82 20.81
CA LEU A 165 -3.18 43.09 21.03
C LEU A 165 -3.75 43.20 22.44
N VAL A 166 -4.41 42.15 22.94
CA VAL A 166 -4.99 42.15 24.29
C VAL A 166 -3.89 42.30 25.34
N TYR A 167 -2.78 41.57 25.22
CA TYR A 167 -1.67 41.70 26.17
C TYR A 167 -0.92 43.03 26.07
N TYR A 168 -0.92 43.67 24.89
CA TYR A 168 -0.31 44.98 24.71
C TYR A 168 -1.15 46.11 25.31
N PHE A 169 -2.48 46.08 25.12
CA PHE A 169 -3.36 47.19 25.50
C PHE A 169 -4.06 47.03 26.85
N VAL A 170 -4.32 45.80 27.31
CA VAL A 170 -5.19 45.54 28.47
C VAL A 170 -4.40 45.11 29.70
N TYR A 171 -3.38 44.26 29.53
CA TYR A 171 -2.63 43.69 30.65
C TYR A 171 -1.26 44.35 30.83
N GLU A 172 -0.84 44.59 32.07
CA GLU A 172 0.57 44.85 32.38
C GLU A 172 1.37 43.56 32.17
N SER A 173 1.98 43.46 30.99
CA SER A 173 2.59 42.21 30.52
C SER A 173 4.08 42.10 30.87
N SER A 174 4.46 40.97 31.48
CA SER A 174 5.86 40.62 31.71
C SER A 174 6.51 40.04 30.45
N TRP A 175 7.84 40.19 30.31
CA TRP A 175 8.61 39.62 29.20
C TRP A 175 8.40 38.10 29.02
N LYS A 176 8.08 37.37 30.10
CA LYS A 176 7.79 35.93 30.08
C LYS A 176 6.56 35.60 29.22
N ILE A 177 5.53 36.45 29.27
CA ILE A 177 4.30 36.27 28.49
C ILE A 177 4.62 36.44 27.01
N TRP A 178 5.37 37.49 26.67
CA TRP A 178 5.82 37.76 25.31
C TRP A 178 6.70 36.64 24.76
N THR A 179 7.60 36.05 25.57
CA THR A 179 8.36 34.87 25.12
C THR A 179 7.48 33.67 24.80
N GLY A 180 6.43 33.42 25.59
CA GLY A 180 5.48 32.33 25.32
C GLY A 180 4.66 32.58 24.05
N ILE A 181 4.19 33.81 23.84
CA ILE A 181 3.46 34.20 22.62
C ILE A 181 4.36 34.07 21.38
N CYS A 182 5.60 34.56 21.45
CA CYS A 182 6.57 34.43 20.36
C CYS A 182 6.87 32.97 20.03
N LEU A 183 7.05 32.12 21.03
CA LEU A 183 7.29 30.68 20.82
C LEU A 183 6.09 30.01 20.12
N SER A 184 4.87 30.34 20.52
CA SER A 184 3.65 29.87 19.86
C SER A 184 3.59 30.30 18.39
N ILE A 185 3.87 31.58 18.10
CA ILE A 185 3.86 32.11 16.72
C ILE A 185 4.90 31.39 15.86
N VAL A 186 6.12 31.19 16.38
CA VAL A 186 7.18 30.47 15.66
C VAL A 186 6.77 29.02 15.37
N GLY A 187 6.19 28.33 16.36
CA GLY A 187 5.70 26.96 16.19
C GLY A 187 4.59 26.85 15.15
N GLN A 188 3.61 27.75 15.20
CA GLN A 188 2.53 27.82 14.21
C GLN A 188 3.05 28.10 12.81
N PHE A 189 3.94 29.08 12.68
CA PHE A 189 4.52 29.44 11.39
C PHE A 189 5.31 28.28 10.79
N ALA A 190 6.13 27.60 11.58
CA ALA A 190 6.88 26.41 11.13
C ALA A 190 5.95 25.28 10.68
N ALA A 191 4.90 24.97 11.46
CA ALA A 191 3.93 23.94 11.12
C ALA A 191 3.15 24.27 9.84
N ILE A 192 2.71 25.52 9.67
CA ILE A 192 2.00 25.98 8.47
C ILE A 192 2.92 25.95 7.24
N LEU A 193 4.19 26.36 7.37
CA LEU A 193 5.16 26.27 6.28
C LEU A 193 5.39 24.82 5.84
N PHE A 194 5.49 23.90 6.80
CA PHE A 194 5.64 22.47 6.51
C PHE A 194 4.41 21.91 5.78
N MET A 195 3.20 22.16 6.29
CA MET A 195 1.95 21.75 5.63
C MET A 195 1.83 22.34 4.22
N ARG A 196 2.17 23.64 4.05
CA ARG A 196 2.17 24.31 2.74
C ARG A 196 3.17 23.71 1.76
N SER A 197 4.31 23.23 2.25
CA SER A 197 5.27 22.51 1.42
C SER A 197 4.73 21.14 0.98
N GLY A 198 4.00 20.45 1.86
CA GLY A 198 3.44 19.12 1.60
C GLY A 198 2.29 19.10 0.59
N VAL A 199 1.46 20.14 0.55
CA VAL A 199 0.25 20.21 -0.31
C VAL A 199 0.48 20.83 -1.70
N ARG A 200 1.74 20.93 -2.15
CA ARG A 200 2.04 21.50 -3.47
C ARG A 200 1.47 20.61 -4.56
N CYS A 201 0.45 21.11 -5.27
CA CYS A 201 -0.17 20.37 -6.36
C CYS A 201 0.64 20.45 -7.66
N ILE A 202 0.63 19.36 -8.42
CA ILE A 202 1.15 19.29 -9.78
C ILE A 202 -0.05 19.27 -10.75
N LYS A 203 -0.08 20.25 -11.64
CA LYS A 203 -1.12 20.39 -12.67
C LYS A 203 -0.59 19.93 -14.02
N GLY A 204 -1.44 19.24 -14.76
CA GLY A 204 -1.15 18.80 -16.12
C GLY A 204 -1.28 19.92 -17.16
N PRO A 205 -0.94 19.63 -18.43
CA PRO A 205 -0.99 20.62 -19.52
C PRO A 205 -2.37 21.22 -19.78
N ARG A 206 -3.44 20.52 -19.38
CA ARG A 206 -4.85 20.96 -19.51
C ARG A 206 -5.41 21.58 -18.22
N GLY A 207 -4.58 21.81 -17.21
CA GLY A 207 -5.00 22.33 -15.90
C GLY A 207 -5.57 21.29 -14.92
N GLN A 208 -5.74 20.03 -15.35
CA GLN A 208 -6.17 18.93 -14.48
C GLN A 208 -5.14 18.64 -13.37
N ILE A 209 -5.61 18.38 -12.15
CA ILE A 209 -4.74 18.02 -11.02
C ILE A 209 -4.27 16.58 -11.21
N ILE A 210 -2.96 16.41 -11.42
CA ILE A 210 -2.32 15.10 -11.57
C ILE A 210 -1.93 14.55 -10.20
N ASP A 211 -1.45 15.44 -9.32
CA ASP A 211 -1.04 15.13 -7.96
C ASP A 211 -1.44 16.29 -7.04
N ALA A 212 -2.21 15.98 -5.99
CA ALA A 212 -2.67 16.94 -4.99
C ALA A 212 -1.61 17.24 -3.90
N GLY A 213 -0.51 16.47 -3.87
CA GLY A 213 0.47 16.48 -2.79
C GLY A 213 0.06 15.55 -1.65
N VAL A 214 0.72 15.71 -0.50
CA VAL A 214 0.43 14.94 0.71
C VAL A 214 -0.96 15.29 1.22
N ASP A 215 -1.80 14.28 1.45
CA ASP A 215 -3.11 14.46 2.08
C ASP A 215 -2.91 14.87 3.56
N LEU A 216 -3.34 16.08 3.92
CA LEU A 216 -3.24 16.57 5.30
C LEU A 216 -4.22 15.86 6.23
N ASN A 217 -5.27 15.24 5.71
CA ASN A 217 -6.34 14.61 6.48
C ASN A 217 -6.15 13.10 6.66
N ASP A 218 -5.04 12.54 6.18
CA ASP A 218 -4.62 11.18 6.50
C ASP A 218 -4.11 11.10 7.96
N PRO A 219 -4.72 10.26 8.83
CA PRO A 219 -4.33 10.11 10.23
C PRO A 219 -2.97 9.42 10.44
N ASN A 220 -2.33 8.92 9.39
CA ASN A 220 -0.99 8.35 9.51
C ASN A 220 0.09 9.27 8.94
N ALA A 221 -0.29 10.42 8.40
CA ALA A 221 0.63 11.35 7.75
C ALA A 221 1.21 12.38 8.73
N LEU A 222 2.39 12.90 8.39
CA LEU A 222 3.06 13.97 9.16
C LEU A 222 2.23 15.28 9.27
N GLY A 223 1.20 15.43 8.44
CA GLY A 223 0.26 16.54 8.49
C GLY A 223 -0.50 16.62 9.82
N GLU A 224 -0.80 15.49 10.46
CA GLU A 224 -1.52 15.47 11.73
C GLU A 224 -0.71 16.13 12.85
N TYR A 225 0.57 15.78 13.00
CA TYR A 225 1.45 16.43 13.98
C TYR A 225 1.56 17.94 13.79
N CYS A 226 1.54 18.42 12.54
CA CYS A 226 1.56 19.85 12.26
C CYS A 226 0.25 20.53 12.66
N LYS A 227 -0.89 19.88 12.43
CA LYS A 227 -2.20 20.35 12.90
C LYS A 227 -2.27 20.41 14.43
N ASP A 228 -1.74 19.39 15.11
CA ASP A 228 -1.68 19.34 16.58
C ASP A 228 -0.85 20.48 17.16
N ILE A 229 0.31 20.79 16.55
CA ILE A 229 1.14 21.94 16.95
C ILE A 229 0.33 23.23 16.88
N VAL A 230 -0.40 23.46 15.78
CA VAL A 230 -1.22 24.66 15.59
C VAL A 230 -2.39 24.70 16.58
N ILE A 231 -3.12 23.60 16.76
CA ILE A 231 -4.26 23.53 17.69
C ILE A 231 -3.81 23.82 19.11
N LEU A 232 -2.77 23.12 19.58
CA LEU A 232 -2.29 23.26 20.94
C LEU A 232 -1.83 24.69 21.22
N THR A 233 -1.05 25.29 20.32
CA THR A 233 -0.56 26.67 20.49
C THR A 233 -1.69 27.71 20.42
N VAL A 234 -2.69 27.52 19.56
CA VAL A 234 -3.89 28.37 19.49
C VAL A 234 -4.70 28.27 20.80
N ILE A 235 -4.91 27.07 21.33
CA ILE A 235 -5.60 26.86 22.61
C ILE A 235 -4.82 27.53 23.75
N CYS A 236 -3.48 27.37 23.77
CA CYS A 236 -2.63 28.01 24.77
C CYS A 236 -2.78 29.53 24.74
N GLN A 237 -2.76 30.15 23.56
CA GLN A 237 -2.91 31.59 23.40
C GLN A 237 -4.31 32.06 23.80
N ALA A 238 -5.37 31.36 23.42
CA ALA A 238 -6.74 31.70 23.79
C ALA A 238 -6.97 31.63 25.31
N LEU A 239 -6.55 30.53 25.95
CA LEU A 239 -6.70 30.34 27.40
C LEU A 239 -5.76 31.24 28.21
N SER A 240 -4.61 31.63 27.65
CA SER A 240 -3.68 32.53 28.32
C SER A 240 -4.32 33.87 28.70
N LEU A 241 -5.29 34.34 27.90
CA LEU A 241 -6.06 35.56 28.18
C LEU A 241 -6.83 35.50 29.50
N ILE A 242 -7.25 34.30 29.93
CA ILE A 242 -7.88 34.10 31.23
C ILE A 242 -6.79 34.07 32.31
N THR A 243 -5.77 33.23 32.09
CA THR A 243 -4.68 33.04 33.04
C THR A 243 -3.37 32.74 32.31
N SER A 244 -2.31 33.53 32.57
CA SER A 244 -1.02 33.39 31.88
C SER A 244 -0.33 32.03 32.09
N TYR A 245 -0.69 31.28 33.14
CA TYR A 245 -0.18 29.94 33.41
C TYR A 245 -0.51 28.92 32.32
N PHE A 246 -1.55 29.15 31.49
CA PHE A 246 -1.87 28.24 30.38
C PHE A 246 -0.76 28.20 29.30
N LEU A 247 0.13 29.19 29.25
CA LEU A 247 1.33 29.13 28.41
C LEU A 247 2.30 28.00 28.84
N LEU A 248 2.21 27.49 30.07
CA LEU A 248 3.00 26.33 30.52
C LEU A 248 2.61 25.05 29.78
N LEU A 249 1.43 24.97 29.16
CA LEU A 249 1.03 23.84 28.33
C LEU A 249 1.97 23.67 27.11
N LEU A 250 2.69 24.72 26.70
CA LEU A 250 3.74 24.62 25.68
C LEU A 250 4.89 23.70 26.09
N LEU A 251 5.08 23.44 27.39
CA LEU A 251 6.07 22.46 27.87
C LEU A 251 5.71 21.02 27.49
N SER A 252 4.48 20.74 27.05
CA SER A 252 4.12 19.43 26.52
C SER A 252 4.95 19.03 25.30
N PHE A 253 5.37 19.98 24.44
CA PHE A 253 6.24 19.69 23.30
C PHE A 253 7.61 19.11 23.69
N PRO A 254 8.42 19.77 24.54
CA PRO A 254 9.69 19.21 24.98
C PRO A 254 9.52 17.96 25.85
N ILE A 255 8.45 17.86 26.65
CA ILE A 255 8.14 16.64 27.42
C ILE A 255 7.90 15.45 26.47
N TYR A 256 7.08 15.63 25.45
CA TYR A 256 6.81 14.59 24.45
C TYR A 256 8.06 14.23 23.65
N GLY A 257 8.84 15.24 23.24
CA GLY A 257 10.13 15.03 22.56
C GLY A 257 11.11 14.23 23.41
N ALA A 258 11.23 14.55 24.71
CA ALA A 258 12.07 13.81 25.64
C ALA A 258 11.59 12.35 25.82
N TYR A 259 10.26 12.13 25.92
CA TYR A 259 9.69 10.79 25.96
C TYR A 259 10.02 9.98 24.70
N LYS A 260 9.86 10.58 23.51
CA LYS A 260 10.20 9.92 22.24
C LYS A 260 11.68 9.62 22.12
N LEU A 261 12.56 10.55 22.51
CA LEU A 261 14.00 10.33 22.55
C LEU A 261 14.37 9.19 23.50
N TRP A 262 13.73 9.13 24.67
CA TRP A 262 13.91 8.04 25.62
C TRP A 262 13.53 6.69 25.02
N VAL A 263 12.32 6.57 24.45
CA VAL A 263 11.80 5.30 23.93
C VAL A 263 12.52 4.83 22.66
N LEU A 264 12.89 5.74 21.75
CA LEU A 264 13.42 5.37 20.44
C LEU A 264 14.95 5.26 20.38
N VAL A 265 15.67 6.04 21.18
CA VAL A 265 17.14 6.13 21.08
C VAL A 265 17.80 5.59 22.34
N ILE A 266 17.38 6.08 23.50
CA ILE A 266 18.10 5.80 24.76
C ILE A 266 17.78 4.40 25.29
N ALA A 267 16.49 4.05 25.38
CA ALA A 267 16.05 2.78 25.95
C ALA A 267 16.55 1.57 25.15
N PRO A 268 16.48 1.52 23.81
CA PRO A 268 17.01 0.38 23.06
C PRO A 268 18.53 0.24 23.19
N TRP A 269 19.27 1.33 23.38
CA TRP A 269 20.73 1.25 23.55
C TRP A 269 21.15 0.79 24.96
N ILE A 270 20.43 1.23 26.00
CA ILE A 270 20.70 0.85 27.39
C ILE A 270 20.22 -0.57 27.70
N PHE A 271 19.07 -0.96 27.12
CA PHE A 271 18.40 -2.23 27.41
C PHE A 271 18.49 -3.22 26.24
N ALA A 272 19.43 -3.04 25.30
CA ALA A 272 19.71 -4.04 24.27
C ALA A 272 20.19 -5.33 24.94
N GLU A 273 19.49 -6.44 24.67
CA GLU A 273 19.97 -7.75 25.05
C GLU A 273 21.28 -8.05 24.30
N PRO A 274 22.28 -8.67 24.97
CA PRO A 274 23.50 -9.08 24.30
C PRO A 274 23.13 -10.04 23.16
N PRO A 275 23.76 -9.90 21.97
CA PRO A 275 23.49 -10.80 20.86
C PRO A 275 23.74 -12.25 21.30
N GLU A 276 22.78 -13.13 21.04
CA GLU A 276 22.95 -14.56 21.28
C GLU A 276 24.21 -15.04 20.54
N GLU A 277 25.16 -15.62 21.27
CA GLU A 277 26.36 -16.20 20.67
C GLU A 277 25.96 -17.37 19.76
N ASP A 278 25.93 -17.14 18.45
CA ASP A 278 25.74 -18.20 17.47
C ASP A 278 26.89 -19.22 17.62
N PRO A 279 26.61 -20.50 17.94
CA PRO A 279 27.64 -21.53 18.10
C PRO A 279 28.52 -21.73 16.85
N MET A 280 28.11 -21.25 15.68
CA MET A 280 28.94 -21.23 14.47
C MET A 280 30.07 -20.18 14.52
N ASP A 281 29.89 -19.05 15.21
CA ASP A 281 30.87 -17.97 15.20
C ASP A 281 32.04 -18.25 16.16
N ASP A 282 31.79 -18.95 17.27
CA ASP A 282 32.85 -19.46 18.17
C ASP A 282 33.74 -20.49 17.43
N LYS A 283 33.12 -21.36 16.62
CA LYS A 283 33.83 -22.35 15.78
C LYS A 283 34.66 -21.67 14.68
N ARG A 284 34.18 -20.54 14.14
CA ARG A 284 34.87 -19.75 13.11
C ARG A 284 36.04 -18.96 13.70
N ASN A 285 35.89 -18.43 14.91
CA ASN A 285 36.93 -17.72 15.65
C ASN A 285 38.06 -18.65 16.09
N ARG A 286 37.75 -19.87 16.58
CA ARG A 286 38.75 -20.92 16.85
C ARG A 286 39.54 -21.32 15.60
N ARG A 287 38.88 -21.43 14.44
CA ARG A 287 39.55 -21.71 13.16
C ARG A 287 40.49 -20.58 12.73
N ARG A 288 40.14 -19.32 12.99
CA ARG A 288 40.98 -18.16 12.67
C ARG A 288 42.21 -18.06 13.59
N GLN A 289 42.04 -18.28 14.90
CA GLN A 289 43.16 -18.35 15.84
C GLN A 289 44.13 -19.49 15.46
N ASN A 290 43.61 -20.68 15.16
CA ASN A 290 44.46 -21.80 14.75
C ASN A 290 45.25 -21.51 13.46
N LYS A 291 44.66 -20.78 12.50
CA LYS A 291 45.38 -20.35 11.30
C LYS A 291 46.50 -19.35 11.62
N GLN A 292 46.27 -18.38 12.51
CA GLN A 292 47.31 -17.40 12.88
C GLN A 292 48.50 -18.02 13.61
N VAL A 293 48.29 -19.08 14.40
CA VAL A 293 49.39 -19.81 15.07
C VAL A 293 50.26 -20.58 14.06
N VAL A 294 49.66 -21.09 12.97
CA VAL A 294 50.39 -21.82 11.92
C VAL A 294 51.32 -20.91 11.11
N TYR A 295 50.94 -19.64 10.88
CA TYR A 295 51.79 -18.69 10.15
C TYR A 295 52.93 -18.07 11.01
N ARG A 296 53.00 -18.40 12.30
CA ARG A 296 53.99 -17.84 13.25
C ARG A 296 55.10 -18.82 13.66
N ARG A 297 55.19 -19.99 13.01
CA ARG A 297 56.25 -20.98 13.20
C ARG A 297 57.17 -21.09 11.99
#